data_AF-A0A1Q3WHU1-F1
#
_entry.id   AF-A0A1Q3WHU1-F1
#
_cell.length_a   1.000
_cell.length_b   1.000
_cell.length_c   1.000
_cell.angle_alpha   90.00
_cell.angle_beta   90.00
_cell.angle_gamma   90.00
#
_symmetry.space_group_name_H-M   'P 1'
#
loop_
_entity.id
_entity.type
_entity.pdbx_description
1 polymer ?
#
loop_
_entity_poly.entity_id
_entity_poly.type
_entity_poly.pdbx_seq_one_letter_code
_entity_poly.pdbx_strand_id
1 'polypeptide(L)'
;MRALAAAVLLFALSGCGLAGTDPAAKPASRPAAGKPLPPAPPPPPLPDAGGACAADVKQCADGSYVGRNPDKGCAFDACPGANNN
;
A
#
# COMPACT_ATOMS: atom_id res chain seq x y z
N MET A 1 -11.66 -44.30 -24.55
CA MET A 1 -12.32 -42.98 -24.46
C MET A 1 -12.48 -42.40 -23.04
N ARG A 2 -12.30 -43.16 -21.94
CA ARG A 2 -12.38 -42.59 -20.56
C ARG A 2 -11.07 -42.43 -19.81
N ALA A 3 -9.96 -42.94 -20.32
CA ALA A 3 -8.64 -42.79 -19.69
C ALA A 3 -7.85 -41.54 -20.14
N LEU A 4 -8.28 -40.87 -21.22
CA LEU A 4 -7.58 -39.70 -21.77
C LEU A 4 -7.95 -38.39 -21.07
N ALA A 5 -9.10 -38.33 -20.38
CA ALA A 5 -9.57 -37.11 -19.73
C ALA A 5 -8.82 -36.77 -18.42
N ALA A 6 -8.27 -37.78 -17.73
CA ALA A 6 -7.56 -37.58 -16.46
C ALA A 6 -6.14 -37.02 -16.63
N ALA A 7 -5.48 -37.31 -17.76
CA ALA A 7 -4.12 -36.85 -18.03
C ALA A 7 -4.05 -35.34 -18.35
N VAL A 8 -5.10 -34.80 -18.99
CA VAL A 8 -5.17 -33.36 -19.33
C VAL A 8 -5.39 -32.49 -18.09
N LEU A 9 -6.11 -33.01 -17.09
CA LEU A 9 -6.43 -32.29 -15.85
C LEU A 9 -5.21 -32.17 -14.91
N LEU A 10 -4.24 -33.07 -15.02
CA LEU A 10 -3.00 -33.02 -14.22
C LEU A 10 -1.96 -32.04 -14.76
N PHE A 11 -1.97 -31.72 -16.07
CA PHE A 11 -1.00 -30.79 -16.65
C PHE A 11 -1.32 -29.30 -16.39
N ALA A 12 -2.53 -28.97 -15.93
CA ALA A 12 -2.96 -27.58 -15.67
C ALA A 12 -2.71 -27.09 -14.23
N LEU A 13 -2.29 -27.97 -13.31
CA LEU A 13 -1.96 -27.62 -11.91
C LEU A 13 -0.46 -27.42 -11.66
N SER A 14 0.40 -27.70 -12.65
CA SER A 14 1.82 -27.34 -12.62
C SER A 14 1.96 -25.89 -13.09
N GLY A 15 1.84 -24.99 -12.13
CA GLY A 15 1.66 -23.55 -12.32
C GLY A 15 2.65 -22.83 -13.23
N CYS A 16 2.20 -21.65 -13.68
CA CYS A 16 3.05 -20.62 -14.27
C CYS A 16 4.23 -20.31 -13.35
N GLY A 17 5.41 -20.78 -13.73
CA GLY A 17 6.62 -20.58 -12.95
C GLY A 17 7.86 -21.19 -13.61
N LEU A 18 7.90 -21.28 -14.95
CA LEU A 18 9.19 -21.27 -15.64
C LEU A 18 9.76 -19.88 -15.41
N ALA A 19 10.51 -19.78 -14.31
CA ALA A 19 11.45 -18.71 -14.07
C ALA A 19 12.19 -18.48 -15.38
N GLY A 20 11.95 -17.31 -15.98
CA GLY A 20 12.71 -16.86 -17.13
C GLY A 20 14.16 -16.78 -16.71
N THR A 21 14.92 -17.83 -17.00
CA THR A 21 16.36 -17.73 -17.14
C THR A 21 16.59 -17.04 -18.48
N ASP A 22 16.32 -15.72 -18.52
CA ASP A 22 16.87 -14.85 -19.53
C ASP A 22 18.36 -14.71 -19.19
N PRO A 23 19.29 -15.36 -19.92
CA PRO A 23 20.73 -15.16 -19.69
C PRO A 23 21.18 -13.72 -20.01
N ALA A 24 20.26 -12.88 -20.48
CA ALA A 24 20.48 -11.49 -20.85
C ALA A 24 19.85 -10.46 -19.89
N ALA A 25 19.29 -10.87 -18.75
CA ALA A 25 18.91 -9.93 -17.70
C ALA A 25 20.19 -9.35 -17.07
N LYS A 26 20.75 -8.32 -17.69
CA LYS A 26 21.80 -7.48 -17.10
C LYS A 26 21.25 -7.02 -15.75
N PRO A 27 21.90 -7.35 -14.62
CA PRO A 27 21.46 -6.85 -13.33
C PRO A 27 21.36 -5.33 -13.44
N ALA A 28 20.19 -4.77 -13.14
CA ALA A 28 20.08 -3.33 -13.00
C ALA A 28 21.14 -2.92 -11.98
N SER A 29 22.14 -2.16 -12.42
CA SER A 29 23.21 -1.66 -11.57
C SER A 29 22.53 -0.86 -10.46
N ARG A 30 22.40 -1.46 -9.27
CA ARG A 30 21.97 -0.70 -8.10
C ARG A 30 22.94 0.47 -7.99
N PRO A 31 22.46 1.71 -7.85
CA PRO A 31 23.36 2.81 -7.52
C PRO A 31 24.12 2.37 -6.27
N ALA A 32 25.44 2.55 -6.30
CA ALA A 32 26.33 2.12 -5.23
C ALA A 32 25.78 2.65 -3.89
N ALA A 33 25.21 1.74 -3.09
CA ALA A 33 24.75 2.03 -1.74
C ALA A 33 26.00 2.41 -0.95
N GLY A 34 26.22 3.70 -0.74
CA GLY A 34 27.45 4.17 -0.12
C GLY A 34 27.80 5.63 -0.41
N LYS A 35 27.18 6.27 -1.41
CA LYS A 35 27.27 7.73 -1.55
C LYS A 35 26.16 8.37 -0.73
N PRO A 36 26.48 9.16 0.31
CA PRO A 36 25.49 9.91 1.05
C PRO A 36 24.67 10.76 0.08
N LEU A 37 23.35 10.71 0.22
CA LEU A 37 22.49 11.66 -0.46
C LEU A 37 22.82 13.07 0.06
N PRO A 38 22.71 14.10 -0.78
CA PRO A 38 22.78 15.47 -0.29
C PRO A 38 21.69 15.66 0.79
N PRO A 39 21.90 16.58 1.74
CA PRO A 39 20.86 16.93 2.71
C PRO A 39 19.56 17.25 1.98
N ALA A 40 18.44 16.70 2.48
CA ALA A 40 17.14 17.09 1.98
C ALA A 40 16.96 18.61 2.19
N PRO A 41 16.36 19.33 1.22
CA PRO A 41 15.99 20.71 1.46
C PRO A 41 15.07 20.79 2.68
N PRO A 42 15.09 21.92 3.42
CA PRO A 42 14.15 22.10 4.53
C PRO A 42 12.73 21.94 3.99
N PRO A 43 11.82 21.29 4.74
CA PRO A 43 10.43 21.24 4.34
C PRO A 43 9.91 22.68 4.15
N PRO A 44 8.98 22.90 3.20
CA PRO A 44 8.34 24.20 3.08
C PRO A 44 7.78 24.61 4.45
N PRO A 45 7.73 25.92 4.77
CA PRO A 45 7.09 26.38 5.99
C PRO A 45 5.70 25.74 6.04
N LEU A 46 5.44 25.00 7.12
CA LEU A 46 4.11 24.50 7.42
C LEU A 46 3.20 25.73 7.39
N PRO A 47 2.10 25.75 6.61
CA PRO A 47 1.23 26.91 6.55
C PRO A 47 0.82 27.29 7.98
N ASP A 48 1.03 28.55 8.33
CA ASP A 48 0.70 29.10 9.65
C ASP A 48 -0.81 28.89 9.89
N ALA A 49 -1.13 27.90 10.72
CA ALA A 49 -2.44 27.65 11.32
C ALA A 49 -3.65 27.76 10.36
N GLY A 50 -3.57 27.09 9.21
CA GLY A 50 -4.65 26.99 8.23
C GLY A 50 -5.21 25.58 8.04
N GLY A 51 -5.59 24.90 9.12
CA GLY A 51 -6.63 23.85 9.10
C GLY A 51 -6.38 22.55 8.31
N ALA A 52 -5.16 22.24 7.89
CA ALA A 52 -4.88 20.98 7.19
C ALA A 52 -4.31 19.92 8.14
N CYS A 53 -5.02 18.82 8.29
CA CYS A 53 -4.53 17.62 8.96
C CYS A 53 -4.00 16.60 7.93
N ALA A 54 -3.27 15.59 8.41
CA ALA A 54 -2.96 14.43 7.57
C ALA A 54 -4.27 13.82 7.02
N ALA A 55 -4.22 13.37 5.77
CA ALA A 55 -5.40 12.87 5.04
C ALA A 55 -5.69 11.38 5.32
N ASP A 56 -5.19 10.85 6.44
CA ASP A 56 -5.48 9.49 6.88
C ASP A 56 -6.90 9.35 7.41
N VAL A 57 -7.47 8.17 7.18
CA VAL A 57 -8.83 7.82 7.58
C VAL A 57 -8.81 6.63 8.53
N LYS A 58 -9.77 6.62 9.46
CA LYS A 58 -10.05 5.49 10.35
C LYS A 58 -11.37 4.86 9.95
N GLN A 59 -11.37 3.54 9.75
CA GLN A 59 -12.60 2.80 9.53
C GLN A 59 -13.34 2.57 10.86
N CYS A 60 -14.64 2.75 10.84
CA CYS A 60 -15.56 2.52 11.94
C CYS A 60 -16.15 1.10 11.89
N ALA A 61 -16.70 0.62 13.01
CA ALA A 61 -17.26 -0.73 13.09
C ALA A 61 -18.48 -0.96 12.17
N ASP A 62 -19.18 0.12 11.81
CA ASP A 62 -20.27 0.14 10.83
C ASP A 62 -19.78 0.11 9.37
N GLY A 63 -18.46 0.12 9.15
CA GLY A 63 -17.82 0.15 7.84
C GLY A 63 -17.62 1.56 7.26
N SER A 64 -18.09 2.62 7.93
CA SER A 64 -17.85 4.01 7.53
C SER A 64 -16.41 4.46 7.81
N TYR A 65 -16.04 5.67 7.36
CA TYR A 65 -14.70 6.23 7.57
C TYR A 65 -14.77 7.64 8.14
N VAL A 66 -13.86 7.95 9.07
CA VAL A 66 -13.70 9.28 9.66
C VAL A 66 -12.28 9.81 9.42
N GLY A 67 -12.18 11.09 9.07
CA GLY A 67 -10.92 11.80 8.89
C GLY A 67 -10.47 12.52 10.16
N ARG A 68 -9.32 13.19 10.08
CA ARG A 68 -8.84 14.10 11.12
C ARG A 68 -9.56 15.45 11.05
N ASN A 69 -9.86 16.01 12.22
CA ASN A 69 -10.55 17.27 12.35
C ASN A 69 -9.58 18.38 12.83
N PRO A 70 -9.35 19.45 12.04
CA PRO A 70 -8.46 20.54 12.42
C PRO A 70 -8.93 21.30 13.68
N ASP A 71 -10.25 21.39 13.90
CA ASP A 71 -10.83 22.03 15.07
C ASP A 71 -10.63 21.21 16.35
N LYS A 72 -10.26 19.93 16.22
CA LYS A 72 -9.96 19.00 17.33
C LYS A 72 -8.47 18.69 17.44
N GLY A 73 -7.59 19.57 16.97
CA GLY A 73 -6.14 19.34 16.99
C GLY A 73 -5.72 18.11 16.17
N CYS A 74 -6.39 17.87 15.05
CA CYS A 74 -6.18 16.73 14.16
C CYS A 74 -6.45 15.35 14.78
N ALA A 75 -7.28 15.28 15.82
CA ALA A 75 -7.88 14.03 16.27
C ALA A 75 -8.92 13.53 15.24
N PHE A 76 -9.18 12.21 15.24
CA PHE A 76 -10.26 11.64 14.43
C PHE A 76 -11.62 12.08 14.99
N ASP A 77 -12.59 12.31 14.10
CA ASP A 77 -13.98 12.42 14.53
C ASP A 77 -14.52 11.12 15.11
N ALA A 78 -15.61 11.22 15.86
CA ALA A 78 -16.29 10.05 16.41
C ALA A 78 -17.00 9.27 15.29
N CYS A 79 -17.04 7.95 15.43
CA CYS A 79 -17.81 7.11 14.53
C CYS A 79 -19.32 7.38 14.64
N PRO A 80 -20.07 7.32 13.53
CA PRO A 80 -21.53 7.33 13.57
C PRO A 80 -22.06 6.24 14.51
N GLY A 81 -23.07 6.57 15.32
CA GLY A 81 -23.73 5.59 16.21
C GLY A 81 -22.92 5.12 17.42
N ALA A 82 -21.79 5.75 17.75
CA ALA A 82 -21.00 5.44 18.95
C ALA A 82 -21.77 5.65 20.28
N ASN A 83 -22.98 6.22 20.23
CA ASN A 83 -23.87 6.45 21.37
C ASN A 83 -25.05 5.48 21.47
N ASN A 84 -25.10 4.41 20.66
CA ASN A 84 -26.15 3.40 20.72
C ASN A 84 -25.74 2.24 21.64
N ASN A 85 -25.81 2.46 22.96
CA ASN A 85 -25.63 1.42 24.00
C ASN A 85 -26.99 0.98 24.56
#